data_AF-A0A381TVW8-F1
#
_entry.id   AF-A0A381TVW8-F1
#
_cell.length_a   1.000
_cell.length_b   1.000
_cell.length_c   1.000
_cell.angle_alpha   90.00
_cell.angle_beta   90.00
_cell.angle_gamma   90.00
#
_symmetry.space_group_name_H-M   'P 1'
#
loop_
_entity.id
_entity.type
_entity.pdbx_description
1 polymer ?
#
loop_
_entity_poly.entity_id
_entity_poly.type
_entity_poly.pdbx_seq_one_letter_code
_entity_poly.pdbx_strand_id
1 'polypeptide(L)'
;MSNQCKFWDCFENISPVHTFCGDHFEWVETGEIDECPICKRGKFSKYDLCTDCDNKPAEVVNSSQTKLATIHLLAAVDDLILMTKPDASNWPVDKQKQLDHLEKMANEVRNELRSS
;
A
#
# COMPACT_ATOMS: atom_id res chain seq x y z
N MET A 1 29.92 -7.06 7.93
CA MET A 1 28.61 -7.34 7.32
C MET A 1 28.60 -6.64 5.98
N SER A 2 28.43 -7.37 4.89
CA SER A 2 28.35 -6.82 3.53
C SER A 2 26.96 -6.23 3.33
N ASN A 3 26.87 -4.90 3.18
CA ASN A 3 25.62 -4.26 2.76
C ASN A 3 25.47 -4.48 1.26
N GLN A 4 24.33 -5.01 0.84
CA GLN A 4 24.01 -5.18 -0.58
C GLN A 4 23.11 -4.05 -1.04
N CYS A 5 23.16 -3.75 -2.33
CA CYS A 5 22.23 -2.84 -2.97
C CYS A 5 20.78 -3.21 -2.66
N LYS A 6 19.96 -2.20 -2.35
CA LYS A 6 18.56 -2.37 -1.99
C LYS A 6 17.66 -2.72 -3.19
N PHE A 7 18.14 -2.58 -4.42
CA PHE A 7 17.37 -2.93 -5.60
C PHE A 7 17.14 -4.44 -5.69
N TRP A 8 15.92 -4.85 -6.02
CA TRP A 8 15.46 -6.24 -5.88
C TRP A 8 16.31 -7.27 -6.65
N ASP A 9 16.87 -6.89 -7.79
CA ASP A 9 17.69 -7.75 -8.67
C ASP A 9 19.18 -7.37 -8.65
N CYS A 10 19.64 -6.65 -7.63
CA CYS A 10 21.02 -6.20 -7.54
C CYS A 10 21.76 -6.93 -6.42
N PHE A 11 22.86 -7.60 -6.77
CA PHE A 11 23.71 -8.36 -5.85
C PHE A 11 25.03 -7.64 -5.53
N GLU A 12 25.17 -6.38 -5.94
CA GLU A 12 26.37 -5.60 -5.69
C GLU A 12 26.52 -5.25 -4.20
N ASN A 13 27.75 -5.37 -3.70
CA ASN A 13 28.09 -4.92 -2.36
C ASN A 13 28.34 -3.42 -2.37
N ILE A 14 27.81 -2.73 -1.38
CA ILE A 14 27.90 -1.28 -1.24
C ILE A 14 28.52 -0.91 0.10
N SER A 15 29.02 0.32 0.18
CA SER A 15 29.51 0.89 1.43
C SER A 15 28.37 0.94 2.48
N PRO A 16 28.66 0.77 3.79
CA PRO A 16 27.64 0.79 4.83
C PRO A 16 26.80 2.07 4.91
N VAL A 17 27.29 3.16 4.33
CA VAL A 17 26.62 4.47 4.31
C VAL A 17 25.69 4.66 3.11
N HIS A 18 25.71 3.75 2.15
CA HIS A 18 24.87 3.81 0.95
C HIS A 18 23.77 2.75 1.00
N THR A 19 22.66 3.06 0.33
CA THR A 19 21.48 2.18 0.21
C THR A 19 21.40 1.52 -1.16
N PHE A 20 21.90 2.20 -2.19
CA PHE A 20 21.95 1.74 -3.58
C PHE A 20 23.39 1.78 -4.10
N CYS A 21 23.71 0.98 -5.11
CA CYS A 21 24.96 1.15 -5.87
C CYS A 21 24.87 2.41 -6.75
N GLY A 22 25.97 2.78 -7.41
CA GLY A 22 26.05 4.01 -8.21
C GLY A 22 24.92 4.11 -9.25
N ASP A 23 24.75 3.07 -10.06
CA ASP A 23 23.76 3.04 -11.13
C ASP A 23 22.32 3.15 -10.58
N HIS A 24 22.00 2.39 -9.54
CA HIS A 24 20.66 2.42 -8.94
C HIS A 24 20.41 3.70 -8.12
N PHE A 25 21.45 4.37 -7.63
CA PHE A 25 21.32 5.66 -6.98
C PHE A 25 20.87 6.73 -8.00
N GLU A 26 21.45 6.73 -9.19
CA GLU A 26 21.02 7.64 -10.26
C GLU A 26 19.55 7.40 -10.64
N TRP A 27 19.11 6.15 -10.72
CA TRP A 27 17.72 5.81 -11.02
C TRP A 27 16.73 6.20 -9.91
N VAL A 28 17.18 6.25 -8.66
CA VAL A 28 16.38 6.81 -7.56
C VAL A 28 16.22 8.32 -7.73
N GLU A 29 17.31 9.03 -8.06
CA GLU A 29 17.29 10.48 -8.27
C GLU A 29 16.42 10.88 -9.48
N THR A 30 16.38 10.05 -10.53
CA THR A 30 15.51 10.29 -11.70
C THR A 30 14.07 9.83 -11.49
N GLY A 31 13.76 9.16 -10.37
CA GLY A 31 12.43 8.64 -10.05
C GLY A 31 12.04 7.36 -10.80
N GLU A 32 13.01 6.67 -11.41
CA GLU A 32 12.82 5.38 -12.07
C GLU A 32 12.70 4.22 -11.07
N ILE A 33 13.24 4.40 -9.87
CA ILE A 33 13.12 3.46 -8.75
C ILE A 33 12.25 4.04 -7.63
N ASP A 34 11.39 3.19 -7.09
CA ASP A 34 10.57 3.40 -5.89
C ASP A 34 10.71 2.19 -4.95
N GLU A 35 10.17 2.27 -3.74
CA GLU A 35 10.18 1.18 -2.78
C GLU A 35 8.99 0.22 -2.94
N CYS A 36 9.27 -1.08 -2.94
CA CYS A 36 8.23 -2.10 -2.89
C CYS A 36 7.48 -2.00 -1.55
N PRO A 37 6.14 -1.88 -1.55
CA PRO A 37 5.36 -1.68 -0.33
C PRO A 37 5.46 -2.88 0.64
N ILE A 38 5.73 -4.08 0.12
CA ILE A 38 5.77 -5.35 0.87
C ILE A 38 7.14 -5.57 1.51
N CYS A 39 8.20 -5.68 0.71
CA CYS A 39 9.53 -6.08 1.20
C CYS A 39 10.48 -4.90 1.41
N LYS A 40 10.05 -3.68 1.10
CA LYS A 40 10.84 -2.45 1.18
C LYS A 40 12.09 -2.42 0.30
N ARG A 41 12.32 -3.40 -0.59
CA ARG A 41 13.40 -3.33 -1.60
C ARG A 41 13.05 -2.32 -2.70
N GLY A 42 14.06 -1.77 -3.37
CA GLY A 42 13.85 -0.94 -4.56
C GLY A 42 13.25 -1.76 -5.70
N LYS A 43 12.26 -1.19 -6.39
CA LYS A 43 11.59 -1.70 -7.60
C LYS A 43 11.57 -0.59 -8.65
N PHE A 44 11.30 -0.94 -9.91
CA PHE A 44 10.99 0.12 -10.88
C PHE A 44 9.66 0.78 -10.52
N SER A 45 9.60 2.11 -10.61
CA SER A 45 8.43 2.93 -10.28
C SER A 45 7.21 2.60 -11.13
N LYS A 46 7.43 2.09 -12.36
CA LYS A 46 6.35 1.68 -13.28
C LYS A 46 5.56 0.44 -12.83
N TYR A 47 6.04 -0.28 -11.81
CA TYR A 47 5.36 -1.46 -11.27
C TYR A 47 4.91 -1.21 -9.84
N ASP A 48 3.80 -1.85 -9.43
CA ASP A 48 3.27 -1.74 -8.07
C ASP A 48 4.10 -2.53 -7.05
N LEU A 49 4.67 -3.66 -7.46
CA LEU A 49 5.48 -4.57 -6.64
C LEU A 49 6.83 -4.85 -7.30
N CYS A 50 7.82 -5.30 -6.52
CA CYS A 50 9.01 -5.91 -7.10
C CYS A 50 8.68 -7.32 -7.62
N THR A 51 9.45 -7.80 -8.60
CA THR A 51 9.24 -9.10 -9.24
C THR A 51 9.25 -10.27 -8.25
N ASP A 52 10.09 -10.23 -7.20
CA ASP A 52 10.07 -11.23 -6.13
C ASP A 52 8.74 -11.28 -5.36
N CYS A 53 8.11 -10.12 -5.13
CA CYS A 53 6.83 -10.07 -4.42
C CYS A 53 5.65 -10.38 -5.34
N ASP A 54 5.76 -10.03 -6.61
CA ASP A 54 4.75 -10.32 -7.63
C ASP A 54 4.69 -11.81 -7.99
N ASN A 55 5.86 -12.45 -8.07
CA ASN A 55 5.99 -13.89 -8.35
C ASN A 55 5.71 -14.78 -7.15
N LYS A 56 5.53 -14.23 -5.95
CA LYS A 56 5.07 -15.04 -4.83
C LYS A 56 3.70 -15.57 -5.23
N PRO A 57 3.48 -16.90 -5.25
CA PRO A 57 2.13 -17.41 -5.41
C PRO A 57 1.32 -16.70 -4.36
N ALA A 58 0.20 -16.08 -4.76
CA ALA A 58 -0.69 -15.40 -3.83
C ALA A 58 -0.81 -16.32 -2.62
N GLU A 59 -0.12 -15.96 -1.52
CA GLU A 59 -0.25 -16.76 -0.30
C GLU A 59 -1.74 -16.85 -0.13
N VAL A 60 -2.26 -18.05 0.09
CA VAL A 60 -3.68 -18.23 0.38
C VAL A 60 -3.88 -17.46 1.66
N VAL A 61 -4.16 -16.16 1.52
CA VAL A 61 -4.33 -15.24 2.61
C VAL A 61 -5.51 -15.85 3.29
N ASN A 62 -5.28 -16.44 4.47
CA ASN A 62 -6.26 -17.26 5.14
C ASN A 62 -7.55 -16.45 5.12
N SER A 63 -8.52 -16.89 4.32
CA SER A 63 -9.64 -16.03 3.93
C SER A 63 -10.37 -15.51 5.17
N SER A 64 -10.30 -16.25 6.26
CA SER A 64 -10.83 -15.88 7.57
C SER A 64 -10.04 -14.73 8.23
N GLN A 65 -8.70 -14.75 8.18
CA GLN A 65 -7.86 -13.66 8.70
C GLN A 65 -8.00 -12.40 7.84
N THR A 66 -8.05 -12.53 6.51
CA THR A 66 -8.31 -11.40 5.61
C THR A 66 -9.69 -10.81 5.86
N LYS A 67 -10.73 -11.65 5.93
CA LYS A 67 -12.10 -11.21 6.23
C LYS A 67 -12.14 -10.48 7.58
N LEU A 68 -11.49 -11.00 8.61
CA LEU A 68 -11.43 -10.37 9.93
C LEU A 68 -10.71 -9.01 9.89
N ALA A 69 -9.56 -8.92 9.22
CA ALA A 69 -8.84 -7.67 9.05
C ALA A 69 -9.68 -6.62 8.29
N THR A 70 -10.38 -7.04 7.23
CA THR A 70 -11.30 -6.17 6.48
C THR A 70 -12.47 -5.71 7.34
N ILE A 71 -13.03 -6.58 8.21
CA ILE A 71 -14.08 -6.20 9.16
C ILE A 71 -13.57 -5.15 10.15
N HIS A 72 -12.36 -5.31 10.71
CA HIS A 72 -11.78 -4.31 11.60
C HIS A 72 -11.52 -2.98 10.89
N LEU A 73 -11.06 -3.01 9.64
CA LEU A 73 -10.87 -1.80 8.84
C LEU A 73 -12.20 -1.09 8.58
N LEU A 74 -13.26 -1.83 8.23
CA LEU A 74 -14.60 -1.27 8.05
C LEU A 74 -15.12 -0.63 9.33
N ALA A 75 -14.92 -1.24 10.50
CA ALA A 75 -15.32 -0.66 11.78
C ALA A 75 -14.61 0.69 12.04
N ALA A 76 -13.30 0.76 11.78
CA ALA A 76 -12.55 2.01 11.91
C ALA A 76 -13.03 3.09 10.93
N VAL A 77 -13.42 2.70 9.70
CA VAL A 77 -14.01 3.63 8.72
C VAL A 77 -15.38 4.12 9.18
N ASP A 78 -16.24 3.25 9.73
CA ASP A 78 -17.54 3.64 10.28
C ASP A 78 -17.38 4.66 11.42
N ASP A 79 -16.43 4.44 12.33
CA ASP A 79 -16.10 5.36 13.41
C ASP A 79 -15.65 6.74 12.87
N LEU A 80 -14.80 6.75 11.85
CA LEU A 80 -14.36 8.00 11.20
C LEU A 80 -15.53 8.75 10.54
N ILE A 81 -16.42 8.04 9.85
CA ILE A 81 -17.63 8.63 9.24
C ILE A 81 -18.53 9.22 10.34
N LEU A 82 -18.73 8.51 11.45
CA LEU A 82 -19.54 8.98 12.58
C LEU A 82 -18.94 10.23 13.23
N MET A 83 -17.62 10.28 13.40
CA MET A 83 -16.92 11.44 13.96
C MET A 83 -16.99 12.67 13.05
N THR A 84 -17.04 12.47 11.73
CA THR A 84 -16.98 13.55 10.74
C THR A 84 -18.35 14.05 10.28
N LYS A 85 -19.38 13.21 10.29
CA LYS A 85 -20.75 13.56 9.86
C LYS A 85 -21.34 14.82 10.51
N PRO A 86 -21.16 15.10 11.81
CA PRO A 86 -21.70 16.32 12.44
C PRO A 86 -21.19 17.61 11.79
N ASP A 87 -19.91 17.64 11.41
CA ASP A 87 -19.25 18.83 10.84
C ASP A 87 -19.26 18.84 9.30
N ALA A 88 -19.53 17.70 8.67
CA ALA A 88 -19.49 17.51 7.22
C ALA A 88 -20.45 18.44 6.46
N SER A 89 -21.56 18.84 7.09
CA SER A 89 -22.54 19.77 6.52
C SER A 89 -21.95 21.13 6.12
N ASN A 90 -20.88 21.57 6.80
CA ASN A 90 -20.20 22.83 6.54
C ASN A 90 -18.95 22.69 5.66
N TRP A 91 -18.65 21.49 5.17
CA TRP A 91 -17.45 21.24 4.38
C TRP A 91 -17.59 21.72 2.93
N PRO A 92 -16.46 22.01 2.26
CA PRO A 92 -16.46 22.19 0.81
C PRO A 92 -17.08 20.99 0.09
N VAL A 93 -17.80 21.25 -1.01
CA VAL A 93 -18.53 20.24 -1.79
C VAL A 93 -17.64 19.06 -2.19
N ASP A 94 -16.38 19.30 -2.53
CA ASP A 94 -15.45 18.22 -2.91
C ASP A 94 -15.16 17.27 -1.75
N LYS A 95 -15.08 17.78 -0.51
CA LYS A 95 -14.92 16.94 0.69
C LYS A 95 -16.18 16.17 1.05
N GLN A 96 -17.36 16.75 0.81
CA GLN A 96 -18.63 16.03 0.97
C GLN A 96 -18.73 14.86 -0.01
N LYS A 97 -18.38 15.09 -1.28
CA LYS A 97 -18.31 14.02 -2.30
C LYS A 97 -17.32 12.91 -1.93
N GLN A 98 -16.18 13.26 -1.34
CA GLN A 98 -15.22 12.27 -0.85
C GLN A 98 -15.79 11.42 0.29
N LEU A 99 -16.54 12.04 1.22
CA LEU A 99 -17.20 11.33 2.31
C LEU A 99 -18.31 10.39 1.77
N ASP A 100 -19.12 10.85 0.83
CA ASP A 100 -20.16 10.04 0.17
C ASP A 100 -19.55 8.84 -0.57
N HIS A 101 -18.43 9.07 -1.27
CA HIS A 101 -17.69 8.02 -1.96
C HIS A 101 -17.13 6.98 -0.97
N LEU A 102 -16.58 7.43 0.16
CA LEU A 102 -16.09 6.55 1.21
C LEU A 102 -17.21 5.70 1.81
N GLU A 103 -18.37 6.29 2.10
CA GLU A 103 -19.56 5.58 2.61
C GLU A 103 -20.07 4.54 1.59
N LYS A 104 -20.05 4.88 0.29
CA LYS A 104 -20.40 3.95 -0.79
C LYS A 104 -19.44 2.75 -0.84
N MET A 105 -18.14 2.98 -0.85
CA MET A 105 -17.13 1.90 -0.87
C MET A 105 -17.24 0.99 0.36
N ALA A 106 -17.42 1.58 1.56
CA ALA A 106 -17.59 0.80 2.78
C ALA A 106 -18.82 -0.13 2.70
N ASN A 107 -19.91 0.34 2.11
CA ASN A 107 -21.11 -0.47 1.88
C ASN A 107 -20.89 -1.59 0.84
N GLU A 108 -20.16 -1.32 -0.24
CA GLU A 108 -19.82 -2.34 -1.25
C GLU A 108 -19.00 -3.48 -0.63
N VAL A 109 -17.92 -3.15 0.09
CA VAL A 109 -17.09 -4.16 0.78
C VAL A 109 -17.92 -4.93 1.82
N ARG A 110 -18.82 -4.27 2.54
CA ARG A 110 -19.73 -4.93 3.50
C ARG A 110 -20.65 -5.95 2.82
N ASN A 111 -21.16 -5.64 1.62
CA ASN A 111 -22.01 -6.54 0.86
C ASN A 111 -21.23 -7.75 0.32
N GLU A 112 -20.00 -7.53 -0.15
CA GLU A 112 -19.10 -8.60 -0.58
C GLU A 112 -18.78 -9.56 0.57
N LEU A 113 -18.46 -9.03 1.76
CA LEU A 113 -18.20 -9.84 2.95
C LEU A 113 -19.39 -10.69 3.40
N ARG A 114 -20.63 -10.21 3.19
CA ARG A 114 -21.86 -10.95 3.50
C ARG A 114 -22.20 -12.03 2.48
N SER A 115 -21.77 -11.84 1.23
CA SER A 115 -22.08 -12.72 0.10
C SER A 115 -21.09 -13.88 -0.02
N SER A 116 -20.10 -13.98 0.88
CA SER A 116 -18.90 -14.80 0.76
C SER A 116 -18.65 -15.73 1.94
#